data_AF-A0A9X3H5N9-F1
#
_entry.id   AF-A0A9X3H5N9-F1
#
_cell.length_a   1.000
_cell.length_b   1.000
_cell.length_c   1.000
_cell.angle_alpha   90.00
_cell.angle_beta   90.00
_cell.angle_gamma   90.00
#
_symmetry.space_group_name_H-M   'P 1'
#
loop_
_entity.id
_entity.type
_entity.pdbx_description
1 polymer ?
#
loop_
_entity_poly.entity_id
_entity_poly.type
_entity_poly.pdbx_seq_one_letter_code
_entity_poly.pdbx_strand_id
1 'polypeptide(L)'
;MFIERRINTTSGNVELWRCQWENSAGSAARKVYIDKICDEQAATPEADGGLSTEAAICWAYGRTLGNIAVISPDLLGHFPGKVGNDAILPCDFAHAGKFRHGAERLWCRTHQTHWGTKADLEALEQHGAMRCANHAQPMNYVVSPLAINVGDHAEVGIWCSMPAALSTAEIKPRPPKIHVHVRETESEKKTIDRDFSAISTLYTSDLGLYGNQEISRVNITPPSAYDFVAALELGKDMDCINCSHCGYPHLDLGDFAATPHRKHFCGNCGRDSTWSKKPIISTPLMPLHDKFAKTLRYETPARALNLDDHAGCSYTVWASTPAIVWTAQRPQEFGIHVHVHDGPHRIVDDTFGEVVLNGRPLQRSELISAMMARTII
;
A
#
# COMPACT_ATOMS: atom_id res chain seq x y z
N MET A 1 16.01 -30.34 17.16
CA MET A 1 16.63 -29.00 17.13
C MET A 1 15.53 -27.94 17.22
N PHE A 2 15.85 -26.75 17.71
CA PHE A 2 14.94 -25.60 17.83
C PHE A 2 15.73 -24.30 17.71
N ILE A 3 15.04 -23.17 17.58
CA ILE A 3 15.69 -21.85 17.53
C ILE A 3 15.48 -21.13 18.84
N GLU A 4 16.54 -20.50 19.33
CA GLU A 4 16.51 -19.70 20.55
C GLU A 4 17.01 -18.27 20.25
N ARG A 5 16.39 -17.30 20.91
CA ARG A 5 16.84 -15.91 20.93
C ARG A 5 17.92 -15.74 22.00
N ARG A 6 19.03 -15.09 21.66
CA ARG A 6 20.10 -14.75 22.60
C ARG A 6 20.50 -13.30 22.41
N ILE A 7 20.56 -12.53 23.49
CA ILE A 7 21.11 -11.17 23.42
C ILE A 7 22.63 -11.28 23.36
N ASN A 8 23.23 -10.70 22.32
CA ASN A 8 24.67 -10.52 22.26
C ASN A 8 25.05 -9.42 23.26
N THR A 9 25.77 -9.78 24.31
CA THR A 9 26.14 -8.85 25.39
C THR A 9 27.10 -7.75 24.95
N THR A 10 27.74 -7.88 23.79
CA THR A 10 28.69 -6.90 23.25
C THR A 10 28.00 -5.90 22.32
N SER A 11 27.16 -6.36 21.39
CA SER A 11 26.46 -5.49 20.44
C SER A 11 25.08 -5.03 20.91
N GLY A 12 24.49 -5.68 21.91
CA GLY A 12 23.11 -5.46 22.34
C GLY A 12 22.05 -6.04 21.39
N ASN A 13 22.46 -6.58 20.23
CA ASN A 13 21.55 -7.16 19.25
C ASN A 13 20.98 -8.49 19.75
N VAL A 14 19.75 -8.80 19.34
CA VAL A 14 19.16 -10.12 19.54
C VAL A 14 19.59 -11.02 18.39
N GLU A 15 20.22 -12.14 18.69
CA GLU A 15 20.69 -13.14 17.74
C GLU A 15 19.75 -14.34 17.73
N LEU A 16 19.49 -14.90 16.55
CA LEU A 16 18.80 -16.17 16.39
C LEU A 16 19.82 -17.30 16.25
N TRP A 17 19.73 -18.28 17.14
CA TRP A 17 20.67 -19.41 17.20
C TRP A 17 19.96 -20.73 16.97
N ARG A 18 20.60 -21.62 16.21
CA ARG A 18 20.23 -23.03 16.16
C ARG A 18 20.65 -23.71 17.46
N CYS A 19 19.72 -24.37 18.11
CA CYS A 19 19.90 -25.00 19.40
C CYS A 19 19.42 -26.46 19.40
N GLN A 20 19.99 -27.24 20.32
CA GLN A 20 19.49 -28.56 20.65
C GLN A 20 19.53 -28.82 22.16
N TRP A 21 18.71 -29.76 22.60
CA TRP A 21 18.80 -30.28 23.96
C TRP A 21 19.81 -31.42 23.97
N GLU A 22 20.81 -31.29 24.84
CA GLU A 22 21.73 -32.36 25.20
C GLU A 22 21.17 -33.07 26.44
N ASN A 23 20.77 -34.33 26.26
CA ASN A 23 20.19 -35.17 27.30
C ASN A 23 21.07 -36.40 27.49
N SER A 24 22.10 -36.28 28.33
CA SER A 24 22.95 -37.39 28.75
C SER A 24 22.32 -38.06 29.98
N ALA A 25 22.32 -39.39 30.04
CA ALA A 25 21.80 -40.13 31.18
C ALA A 25 22.50 -39.70 32.49
N GLY A 26 21.72 -39.27 33.49
CA GLY A 26 22.22 -38.78 34.77
C GLY A 26 22.61 -37.29 34.82
N SER A 27 22.46 -36.55 33.72
CA SER A 27 22.71 -35.10 33.66
C SER A 27 21.43 -34.32 33.45
N ALA A 28 21.36 -33.10 33.99
CA ALA A 28 20.25 -32.19 33.69
C ALA A 28 20.28 -31.81 32.20
N ALA A 29 19.10 -31.78 31.57
CA ALA A 29 18.95 -31.36 30.19
C ALA A 29 19.61 -29.99 29.97
N ARG A 30 20.61 -29.94 29.09
CA ARG A 30 21.35 -28.70 28.80
C ARG A 30 21.01 -28.21 27.40
N LYS A 31 20.74 -26.92 27.28
CA LYS A 31 20.61 -26.26 25.98
C LYS A 31 21.99 -26.02 25.40
N VAL A 32 22.23 -26.52 24.19
CA VAL A 32 23.47 -26.32 23.44
C VAL A 32 23.18 -25.43 22.24
N TYR A 33 23.94 -24.35 22.12
CA TYR A 33 23.91 -23.42 20.98
C TYR A 33 24.90 -23.94 19.94
N ILE A 34 24.42 -24.27 18.75
CA ILE A 34 25.21 -24.91 17.69
C ILE A 34 25.84 -23.84 16.81
N ASP A 35 25.01 -23.02 16.16
CA ASP A 35 25.45 -22.00 15.22
C ASP A 35 24.48 -20.81 15.20
N LYS A 36 25.03 -19.61 14.94
CA LYS A 36 24.26 -18.38 14.75
C LYS A 36 23.63 -18.41 13.36
N ILE A 37 22.32 -18.23 13.30
CA ILE A 37 21.55 -18.20 12.04
C ILE A 37 21.60 -16.79 11.45
N CYS A 38 21.17 -15.80 12.22
CA CYS A 38 21.19 -14.39 11.84
C CYS A 38 20.98 -13.48 13.05
N ASP A 39 21.10 -12.17 12.85
CA ASP A 39 20.63 -11.16 13.79
C ASP A 39 19.14 -10.90 13.57
N GLU A 40 18.35 -10.94 14.64
CA GLU A 40 16.98 -10.42 14.64
C GLU A 40 17.08 -8.90 14.45
N GLN A 41 16.42 -8.40 13.41
CA GLN A 41 16.35 -6.96 13.19
C GLN A 41 15.37 -6.39 14.22
N ALA A 42 15.81 -5.37 14.96
CA ALA A 42 14.87 -4.60 15.76
C ALA A 42 13.73 -4.12 14.85
N ALA A 43 12.53 -3.95 15.40
CA ALA A 43 11.50 -3.16 14.74
C ALA A 43 12.11 -1.77 14.55
N THR A 44 12.60 -1.51 13.35
CA THR A 44 13.23 -0.25 13.00
C THR A 44 12.17 0.82 13.18
N PRO A 45 12.32 1.80 14.09
CA PRO A 45 11.67 3.08 13.87
C PRO A 45 12.15 3.54 12.50
N GLU A 46 11.24 3.99 11.63
CA GLU A 46 11.71 4.72 10.45
C GLU A 46 12.64 5.83 10.97
N ALA A 47 13.84 5.92 10.42
CA ALA A 47 14.82 6.93 10.81
C ALA A 47 14.13 8.30 10.88
N ASP A 48 14.28 8.98 12.02
CA ASP A 48 13.72 10.29 12.35
C ASP A 48 13.32 11.10 11.12
N GLY A 49 12.03 11.12 10.79
CA GLY A 49 11.30 12.19 10.08
C GLY A 49 11.95 12.85 8.85
N GLY A 50 12.92 12.22 8.18
CA GLY A 50 13.81 12.95 7.27
C GLY A 50 14.59 12.01 6.36
N LEU A 51 13.90 11.34 5.44
CA LEU A 51 14.60 10.60 4.39
C LEU A 51 14.85 11.51 3.19
N SER A 52 16.13 11.64 2.86
CA SER A 52 16.66 12.08 1.58
C SER A 52 16.05 11.30 0.40
N THR A 53 16.25 11.83 -0.81
CA THR A 53 15.75 11.38 -2.13
C THR A 53 16.06 9.92 -2.54
N GLU A 54 16.70 9.11 -1.69
CA GLU A 54 17.15 7.74 -1.97
C GLU A 54 16.34 6.69 -1.18
N ALA A 55 15.02 6.66 -1.35
CA ALA A 55 14.16 5.60 -0.81
C ALA A 55 13.46 4.84 -1.93
N ALA A 56 13.13 3.57 -1.72
CA ALA A 56 12.27 2.80 -2.61
C ALA A 56 10.98 2.38 -1.91
N ILE A 57 9.89 2.30 -2.67
CA ILE A 57 8.60 1.72 -2.25
C ILE A 57 8.53 0.33 -2.86
N CYS A 58 8.27 -0.70 -2.06
CA CYS A 58 8.14 -2.08 -2.54
C CYS A 58 6.84 -2.75 -2.11
N TRP A 59 6.22 -3.50 -3.01
CA TRP A 59 4.97 -4.20 -2.72
C TRP A 59 4.74 -5.47 -3.53
N ALA A 60 4.04 -6.41 -2.90
CA ALA A 60 3.45 -7.56 -3.57
C ALA A 60 2.01 -7.24 -4.01
N TYR A 61 1.56 -7.88 -5.09
CA TYR A 61 0.13 -7.95 -5.45
C TYR A 61 -0.60 -8.83 -4.42
N GLY A 62 -1.75 -8.36 -3.93
CA GLY A 62 -2.64 -9.11 -3.02
C GLY A 62 -2.12 -9.46 -1.62
N ARG A 63 -1.06 -8.83 -1.11
CA ARG A 63 -0.63 -9.00 0.29
C ARG A 63 -0.58 -7.66 1.00
N THR A 64 -0.85 -7.69 2.32
CA THR A 64 -0.65 -6.58 3.27
C THR A 64 0.77 -6.04 3.11
N LEU A 65 1.08 -4.81 3.52
CA LEU A 65 2.39 -4.20 3.25
C LEU A 65 3.06 -3.61 4.50
N GLY A 66 3.69 -4.49 5.29
CA GLY A 66 4.67 -4.09 6.31
C GLY A 66 5.99 -3.67 5.69
N ASN A 67 6.57 -2.60 6.21
CA ASN A 67 7.87 -2.06 5.81
C ASN A 67 8.03 -1.85 4.28
N ILE A 68 7.06 -1.18 3.65
CA ILE A 68 7.06 -0.80 2.23
C ILE A 68 8.27 0.07 1.87
N ALA A 69 8.70 0.90 2.82
CA ALA A 69 9.82 1.79 2.65
C ALA A 69 11.12 1.00 2.75
N VAL A 70 11.78 0.81 1.61
CA VAL A 70 13.13 0.26 1.55
C VAL A 70 14.11 1.42 1.58
N ILE A 71 14.74 1.61 2.74
CA ILE A 71 15.66 2.72 3.03
C ILE A 71 17.08 2.25 3.33
N SER A 72 17.29 0.93 3.42
CA SER A 72 18.62 0.37 3.64
C SER A 72 19.44 0.48 2.34
N PRO A 73 20.66 1.07 2.38
CA PRO A 73 21.57 1.11 1.24
C PRO A 73 21.83 -0.27 0.62
N ASP A 74 21.94 -1.30 1.47
CA ASP A 74 22.15 -2.68 1.03
C ASP A 74 20.97 -3.18 0.19
N LEU A 75 19.74 -2.77 0.53
CA LEU A 75 18.52 -3.16 -0.19
C LEU A 75 18.30 -2.34 -1.47
N LEU A 76 18.71 -1.07 -1.48
CA LEU A 76 18.61 -0.20 -2.68
C LEU A 76 19.45 -0.72 -3.85
N GLY A 77 20.54 -1.46 -3.57
CA GLY A 77 21.37 -2.12 -4.59
C GLY A 77 20.71 -3.31 -5.29
N HIS A 78 19.56 -3.80 -4.79
CA HIS A 78 18.88 -4.99 -5.34
C HIS A 78 17.80 -4.67 -6.39
N PHE A 79 17.58 -3.39 -6.73
CA PHE A 79 16.58 -3.03 -7.74
C PHE A 79 17.15 -3.08 -9.16
N PRO A 80 16.54 -3.86 -10.09
CA PRO A 80 16.99 -3.92 -11.48
C PRO A 80 16.88 -2.59 -12.25
N GLY A 81 16.05 -1.67 -11.79
CA GLY A 81 15.80 -0.38 -12.44
C GLY A 81 15.21 0.67 -11.50
N LYS A 82 14.55 1.68 -12.08
CA LYS A 82 13.85 2.73 -11.31
C LYS A 82 12.40 2.37 -10.97
N VAL A 83 11.77 1.55 -11.80
CA VAL A 83 10.41 1.01 -11.61
C VAL A 83 10.39 -0.38 -12.21
N GLY A 84 9.76 -1.34 -11.54
CA GLY A 84 9.63 -2.69 -12.05
C GLY A 84 8.75 -3.58 -11.19
N ASN A 85 8.65 -4.84 -11.59
CA ASN A 85 7.85 -5.89 -10.95
C ASN A 85 8.64 -7.20 -10.78
N ASP A 86 9.97 -7.10 -10.78
CA ASP A 86 10.92 -8.19 -10.87
C ASP A 86 11.99 -8.16 -9.75
N ALA A 87 11.83 -7.29 -8.74
CA ALA A 87 12.79 -7.20 -7.65
C ALA A 87 12.66 -8.43 -6.74
N ILE A 88 13.78 -9.13 -6.52
CA ILE A 88 13.90 -10.20 -5.53
C ILE A 88 14.63 -9.63 -4.32
N LEU A 89 13.88 -9.44 -3.23
CA LEU A 89 14.38 -8.82 -2.01
C LEU A 89 14.73 -9.88 -0.95
N PRO A 90 15.75 -9.65 -0.12
CA PRO A 90 16.07 -10.57 0.97
C PRO A 90 14.96 -10.56 2.05
N CYS A 91 14.90 -11.65 2.81
CA CYS A 91 13.97 -11.75 3.93
C CYS A 91 14.43 -10.87 5.10
N ASP A 92 13.52 -10.05 5.60
CA ASP A 92 13.69 -9.27 6.83
C ASP A 92 12.81 -9.84 7.94
N PHE A 93 13.40 -10.44 8.98
CA PHE A 93 12.65 -11.14 10.02
C PHE A 93 12.54 -10.34 11.32
N ALA A 94 11.32 -10.25 11.84
CA ALA A 94 11.00 -9.73 13.16
C ALA A 94 10.27 -10.79 14.01
N HIS A 95 10.40 -10.74 15.33
CA HIS A 95 9.67 -11.66 16.21
C HIS A 95 8.17 -11.32 16.30
N ALA A 96 7.32 -12.33 16.10
CA ALA A 96 5.86 -12.22 16.05
C ALA A 96 5.14 -13.08 17.12
N GLY A 97 5.83 -13.37 18.22
CA GLY A 97 5.32 -14.16 19.34
C GLY A 97 5.58 -15.64 19.17
N LYS A 98 4.66 -16.48 19.68
CA LYS A 98 4.78 -17.93 19.62
C LYS A 98 3.60 -18.55 18.88
N PHE A 99 3.82 -19.69 18.23
CA PHE A 99 2.76 -20.55 17.75
C PHE A 99 1.99 -21.19 18.92
N ARG A 100 0.81 -21.76 18.63
CA ARG A 100 -0.04 -22.42 19.65
C ARG A 100 0.68 -23.55 20.39
N HIS A 101 1.64 -24.20 19.74
CA HIS A 101 2.48 -25.26 20.31
C HIS A 101 3.74 -24.72 21.00
N GLY A 102 3.81 -23.41 21.26
CA GLY A 102 4.87 -22.78 22.06
C GLY A 102 6.19 -22.50 21.34
N ALA A 103 6.33 -22.87 20.06
CA ALA A 103 7.53 -22.52 19.29
C ALA A 103 7.55 -21.04 18.90
N GLU A 104 8.74 -20.49 18.73
CA GLU A 104 8.94 -19.13 18.23
C GLU A 104 8.29 -18.94 16.86
N ARG A 105 7.58 -17.83 16.69
CA ARG A 105 6.96 -17.41 15.44
C ARG A 105 7.62 -16.12 14.99
N LEU A 106 8.27 -16.18 13.85
CA LEU A 106 8.90 -15.03 13.22
C LEU A 106 8.03 -14.53 12.08
N TRP A 107 8.24 -13.29 11.69
CA TRP A 107 7.50 -12.60 10.64
C TRP A 107 8.47 -12.01 9.64
N CYS A 108 8.33 -12.41 8.37
CA CYS A 108 9.08 -11.75 7.30
C CYS A 108 8.38 -10.43 6.94
N ARG A 109 8.96 -9.28 7.26
CA ARG A 109 8.42 -7.95 6.92
C ARG A 109 8.38 -7.73 5.41
N THR A 110 9.41 -8.18 4.68
CA THR A 110 9.48 -8.05 3.22
C THR A 110 8.35 -8.78 2.50
N HIS A 111 8.16 -10.07 2.81
CA HIS A 111 7.27 -10.96 2.04
C HIS A 111 5.99 -11.36 2.77
N GLN A 112 5.88 -10.95 4.02
CA GLN A 112 4.69 -11.00 4.85
C GLN A 112 4.08 -12.38 4.95
N THR A 113 4.94 -13.25 5.48
CA THR A 113 4.57 -14.58 5.89
C THR A 113 5.25 -14.91 7.20
N HIS A 114 4.58 -15.73 8.01
CA HIS A 114 5.20 -16.28 9.22
C HIS A 114 6.27 -17.29 8.85
N TRP A 115 7.25 -17.40 9.74
CA TRP A 115 8.32 -18.36 9.66
C TRP A 115 8.49 -19.05 11.01
N GLY A 116 8.86 -20.32 10.98
CA GLY A 116 9.10 -21.13 12.18
C GLY A 116 8.27 -22.41 12.22
N THR A 117 7.69 -22.80 11.09
CA THR A 117 7.06 -24.12 10.90
C THR A 117 8.12 -25.21 10.75
N LYS A 118 7.70 -26.49 10.75
CA LYS A 118 8.62 -27.61 10.48
C LYS A 118 9.26 -27.52 9.10
N ALA A 119 8.48 -27.16 8.08
CA ALA A 119 8.96 -27.00 6.71
C ALA A 119 10.02 -25.89 6.61
N ASP A 120 9.85 -24.80 7.36
CA ASP A 120 10.84 -23.72 7.41
C ASP A 120 12.19 -24.18 8.03
N LEU A 121 12.12 -25.00 9.08
CA LEU A 121 13.31 -25.56 9.74
C LEU A 121 14.03 -26.57 8.84
N GLU A 122 13.27 -27.42 8.14
CA GLU A 122 13.80 -28.37 7.15
C GLU A 122 14.48 -27.62 5.99
N ALA A 123 13.84 -26.56 5.47
CA ALA A 123 14.42 -25.74 4.41
C ALA A 123 15.71 -25.03 4.87
N LEU A 124 15.76 -24.55 6.12
CA LEU A 124 16.97 -23.97 6.70
C LEU A 124 18.10 -25.01 6.81
N GLU A 125 17.80 -26.25 7.18
CA GLU A 125 18.77 -27.35 7.23
C GLU A 125 19.30 -27.69 5.84
N GLN A 126 18.41 -27.77 4.84
CA GLN A 126 18.76 -28.09 3.47
C GLN A 126 19.60 -27.00 2.78
N HIS A 127 19.26 -25.73 2.99
CA HIS A 127 19.82 -24.62 2.24
C HIS A 127 20.84 -23.77 3.02
N GLY A 128 20.95 -23.97 4.34
CA GLY A 128 21.87 -23.21 5.20
C GLY A 128 21.54 -21.72 5.32
N ALA A 129 20.37 -21.28 4.84
CA ALA A 129 19.96 -19.88 4.84
C ALA A 129 18.51 -19.74 5.31
N MET A 130 18.28 -18.78 6.21
CA MET A 130 16.94 -18.49 6.70
C MET A 130 16.15 -17.72 5.64
N ARG A 131 15.12 -18.35 5.09
CA ARG A 131 14.28 -17.80 4.02
C ARG A 131 12.83 -18.10 4.31
N CYS A 132 11.96 -17.12 4.04
CA CYS A 132 10.53 -17.32 4.17
C CYS A 132 9.97 -18.10 2.98
N ALA A 133 8.76 -18.64 3.11
CA ALA A 133 8.10 -19.38 2.03
C ALA A 133 7.97 -18.57 0.72
N ASN A 134 7.94 -17.24 0.82
CA ASN A 134 7.78 -16.31 -0.30
C ASN A 134 9.09 -15.63 -0.73
N HIS A 135 10.27 -16.11 -0.29
CA HIS A 135 11.54 -15.40 -0.49
C HIS A 135 11.95 -15.19 -1.97
N ALA A 136 11.38 -15.97 -2.89
CA ALA A 136 11.65 -15.87 -4.32
C ALA A 136 10.52 -15.13 -5.06
N GLN A 137 9.53 -14.59 -4.34
CA GLN A 137 8.44 -13.85 -4.95
C GLN A 137 8.97 -12.53 -5.49
N PRO A 138 8.74 -12.21 -6.78
CA PRO A 138 9.08 -10.91 -7.32
C PRO A 138 8.17 -9.82 -6.74
N MET A 139 8.78 -8.69 -6.42
CA MET A 139 8.13 -7.52 -5.83
C MET A 139 8.05 -6.39 -6.85
N ASN A 140 6.95 -5.65 -6.82
CA ASN A 140 6.85 -4.36 -7.49
C ASN A 140 7.63 -3.32 -6.71
N TYR A 141 8.19 -2.35 -7.43
CA TYR A 141 8.96 -1.30 -6.82
C TYR A 141 8.96 0.01 -7.59
N VAL A 142 9.22 1.09 -6.86
CA VAL A 142 9.60 2.41 -7.38
C VAL A 142 10.77 2.92 -6.55
N VAL A 143 11.90 3.18 -7.19
CA VAL A 143 13.06 3.85 -6.59
C VAL A 143 12.90 5.35 -6.75
N SER A 144 13.11 6.11 -5.68
CA SER A 144 12.91 7.56 -5.61
C SER A 144 11.49 7.95 -6.05
N PRO A 145 10.43 7.46 -5.37
CA PRO A 145 9.06 7.81 -5.70
C PRO A 145 8.85 9.32 -5.59
N LEU A 146 7.80 9.83 -6.25
CA LEU A 146 7.37 11.20 -5.99
C LEU A 146 7.00 11.32 -4.50
N ALA A 147 7.65 12.25 -3.80
CA ALA A 147 7.30 12.63 -2.44
C ALA A 147 6.56 13.96 -2.49
N ILE A 148 5.36 14.01 -1.90
CA ILE A 148 4.54 15.22 -1.82
C ILE A 148 4.32 15.54 -0.36
N ASN A 149 4.79 16.68 0.10
CA ASN A 149 4.32 17.25 1.34
C ASN A 149 3.03 18.03 1.06
N VAL A 150 1.91 17.51 1.56
CA VAL A 150 0.58 18.03 1.20
C VAL A 150 0.41 19.48 1.66
N GLY A 151 1.07 19.88 2.75
CA GLY A 151 1.01 21.23 3.30
C GLY A 151 1.78 22.29 2.51
N ASP A 152 2.68 21.89 1.61
CA ASP A 152 3.55 22.82 0.87
C ASP A 152 2.87 23.41 -0.38
N HIS A 153 1.67 22.93 -0.73
CA HIS A 153 0.97 23.28 -1.97
C HIS A 153 -0.43 23.84 -1.71
N ALA A 154 -0.91 24.71 -2.59
CA ALA A 154 -2.24 25.30 -2.48
C ALA A 154 -3.36 24.28 -2.73
N GLU A 155 -3.20 23.42 -3.74
CA GLU A 155 -4.14 22.34 -4.08
C GLU A 155 -3.38 21.05 -4.39
N VAL A 156 -3.78 19.96 -3.74
CA VAL A 156 -3.30 18.60 -3.98
C VAL A 156 -4.51 17.69 -4.12
N GLY A 157 -4.53 16.94 -5.22
CA GLY A 157 -5.49 15.88 -5.48
C GLY A 157 -4.76 14.57 -5.78
N ILE A 158 -5.14 13.49 -5.11
CA ILE A 158 -4.54 12.17 -5.31
C ILE A 158 -5.67 11.15 -5.50
N TRP A 159 -5.64 10.41 -6.61
CA TRP A 159 -6.66 9.40 -6.95
C TRP A 159 -6.05 8.05 -7.33
N CYS A 160 -6.89 7.02 -7.29
CA CYS A 160 -6.60 5.73 -7.91
C CYS A 160 -6.96 5.80 -9.42
N SER A 161 -5.94 5.81 -10.29
CA SER A 161 -6.12 5.72 -11.75
C SER A 161 -6.33 4.28 -12.17
N MET A 162 -7.59 3.91 -12.39
CA MET A 162 -8.00 2.63 -12.97
C MET A 162 -8.03 2.68 -14.50
N PRO A 163 -7.97 1.52 -15.20
CA PRO A 163 -8.23 1.45 -16.64
C PRO A 163 -9.57 2.09 -16.99
N ALA A 164 -9.70 2.57 -18.23
CA ALA A 164 -10.94 3.17 -18.70
C ALA A 164 -12.12 2.19 -18.67
N ALA A 165 -13.32 2.73 -18.44
CA ALA A 165 -14.57 1.99 -18.55
C ALA A 165 -14.94 1.75 -20.02
N LEU A 166 -14.72 2.78 -20.84
CA LEU A 166 -15.08 2.84 -22.26
C LEU A 166 -13.99 3.61 -23.01
N SER A 167 -13.71 3.19 -24.24
CA SER A 167 -12.75 3.84 -25.12
C SER A 167 -13.01 3.43 -26.55
N THR A 168 -12.70 4.31 -27.50
CA THR A 168 -12.66 3.94 -28.92
C THR A 168 -11.43 3.09 -29.25
N ALA A 169 -10.38 3.15 -28.44
CA ALA A 169 -9.20 2.30 -28.54
C ALA A 169 -9.32 1.05 -27.66
N GLU A 170 -8.52 0.02 -27.95
CA GLU A 170 -8.44 -1.19 -27.12
C GLU A 170 -8.09 -0.83 -25.65
N ILE A 171 -8.92 -1.28 -24.71
CA ILE A 171 -8.66 -1.13 -23.27
C ILE A 171 -7.95 -2.38 -22.77
N LYS A 172 -6.65 -2.27 -22.53
CA LYS A 172 -5.87 -3.35 -21.93
C LYS A 172 -6.05 -3.35 -20.40
N PRO A 173 -6.42 -4.48 -19.79
CA PRO A 173 -6.37 -4.63 -18.34
C PRO A 173 -4.98 -4.26 -17.80
N ARG A 174 -4.93 -3.55 -16.69
CA ARG A 174 -3.67 -3.13 -16.06
C ARG A 174 -3.83 -2.92 -14.55
N PRO A 175 -2.73 -2.95 -13.79
CA PRO A 175 -2.73 -2.45 -12.44
C PRO A 175 -3.17 -0.98 -12.35
N PRO A 176 -3.74 -0.57 -11.20
CA PRO A 176 -4.02 0.82 -10.96
C PRO A 176 -2.71 1.62 -10.86
N LYS A 177 -2.82 2.93 -11.08
CA LYS A 177 -1.75 3.91 -10.86
C LYS A 177 -2.22 4.95 -9.87
N ILE A 178 -1.31 5.79 -9.40
CA ILE A 178 -1.62 6.92 -8.54
C ILE A 178 -1.64 8.19 -9.39
N HIS A 179 -2.82 8.76 -9.60
CA HIS A 179 -2.97 10.01 -10.33
C HIS A 179 -2.80 11.19 -9.38
N VAL A 180 -1.98 12.16 -9.76
CA VAL A 180 -1.64 13.30 -8.90
C VAL A 180 -1.91 14.60 -9.65
N HIS A 181 -2.67 15.48 -8.99
CA HIS A 181 -2.75 16.90 -9.28
C HIS A 181 -2.03 17.71 -8.21
N VAL A 182 -1.21 18.67 -8.62
CA VAL A 182 -0.65 19.70 -7.75
C VAL A 182 -0.82 21.07 -8.39
N ARG A 183 -1.20 22.07 -7.58
CA ARG A 183 -1.13 23.49 -7.92
C ARG A 183 -0.40 24.25 -6.81
N GLU A 184 0.50 25.14 -7.20
CA GLU A 184 1.17 26.04 -6.24
C GLU A 184 0.26 27.21 -5.83
N THR A 185 -0.71 27.57 -6.68
CA THR A 185 -1.74 28.57 -6.39
C THR A 185 -3.11 28.08 -6.88
N GLU A 186 -4.20 28.45 -6.19
CA GLU A 186 -5.54 27.88 -6.41
C GLU A 186 -6.09 28.10 -7.84
N SER A 187 -5.65 29.15 -8.55
CA SER A 187 -6.15 29.53 -9.87
C SER A 187 -5.21 29.26 -11.04
N GLU A 188 -3.95 28.88 -10.80
CA GLU A 188 -2.97 28.63 -11.87
C GLU A 188 -3.06 27.21 -12.40
N LYS A 189 -2.47 26.97 -13.58
CA LYS A 189 -2.37 25.63 -14.17
C LYS A 189 -1.68 24.65 -13.21
N LYS A 190 -2.10 23.39 -13.29
CA LYS A 190 -1.49 22.30 -12.53
C LYS A 190 0.00 22.19 -12.86
N THR A 191 0.84 22.14 -11.83
CA THR A 191 2.29 21.87 -11.96
C THR A 191 2.57 20.38 -12.09
N ILE A 192 1.69 19.54 -11.52
CA ILE A 192 1.67 18.09 -11.71
C ILE A 192 0.27 17.68 -12.15
N ASP A 193 0.19 16.92 -13.23
CA ASP A 193 -1.03 16.28 -13.74
C ASP A 193 -0.66 15.00 -14.49
N ARG A 194 -0.41 13.91 -13.73
CA ARG A 194 0.00 12.63 -14.31
C ARG A 194 -0.13 11.46 -13.35
N ASP A 195 -0.04 10.27 -13.93
CA ASP A 195 0.02 9.00 -13.21
C ASP A 195 1.44 8.62 -12.75
N PHE A 196 1.52 8.03 -11.57
CA PHE A 196 2.72 7.45 -10.96
C PHE A 196 2.48 6.00 -10.58
N SER A 197 3.52 5.17 -10.54
CA SER A 197 3.39 3.77 -10.10
C SER A 197 3.14 3.65 -8.59
N ALA A 198 3.75 4.51 -7.78
CA ALA A 198 3.52 4.68 -6.35
C ALA A 198 4.09 6.05 -5.93
N ILE A 199 3.60 6.59 -4.82
CA ILE A 199 4.07 7.87 -4.27
C ILE A 199 4.24 7.79 -2.76
N SER A 200 4.98 8.73 -2.19
CA SER A 200 5.02 9.00 -0.76
C SER A 200 4.29 10.31 -0.47
N THR A 201 3.34 10.28 0.46
CA THR A 201 2.81 11.50 1.06
C THR A 201 3.56 11.78 2.34
N LEU A 202 4.04 13.02 2.49
CA LEU A 202 4.69 13.52 3.67
C LEU A 202 3.71 14.43 4.40
N TYR A 203 3.77 14.42 5.72
CA TYR A 203 2.98 15.32 6.55
C TYR A 203 3.71 15.60 7.86
N THR A 204 3.38 16.71 8.47
CA THR A 204 3.90 17.12 9.78
C THR A 204 3.15 16.39 10.89
N SER A 205 3.87 15.88 11.90
CA SER A 205 3.32 15.06 12.97
C SER A 205 2.30 15.78 13.87
N ASP A 206 2.25 17.12 13.79
CA ASP A 206 1.27 17.97 14.47
C ASP A 206 -0.18 17.76 14.00
N LEU A 207 -0.38 17.18 12.81
CA LEU A 207 -1.71 16.79 12.31
C LEU A 207 -2.32 15.61 13.07
N GLY A 208 -1.51 14.86 13.84
CA GLY A 208 -1.98 13.77 14.71
C GLY A 208 -2.71 12.66 13.96
N LEU A 209 -2.26 12.35 12.73
CA LEU A 209 -2.94 11.39 11.84
C LEU A 209 -2.93 9.96 12.37
N TYR A 210 -1.87 9.55 13.07
CA TYR A 210 -1.71 8.21 13.62
C TYR A 210 -1.26 8.25 15.08
N GLY A 211 -1.41 7.12 15.76
CA GLY A 211 -1.06 7.00 17.18
C GLY A 211 0.43 6.97 17.45
N ASN A 212 1.25 6.69 16.43
CA ASN A 212 2.70 6.83 16.50
C ASN A 212 3.12 8.16 15.84
N GLN A 213 3.66 9.07 16.65
CA GLN A 213 4.07 10.42 16.24
C GLN A 213 5.36 10.44 15.39
N GLU A 214 6.11 9.34 15.34
CA GLU A 214 7.30 9.21 14.48
C GLU A 214 6.91 8.97 13.02
N ILE A 215 5.67 8.55 12.76
CA ILE A 215 5.18 8.40 11.40
C ILE A 215 4.94 9.81 10.84
N SER A 216 5.62 10.11 9.75
CA SER A 216 5.53 11.37 9.00
C SER A 216 5.37 11.12 7.49
N ARG A 217 5.29 9.85 7.10
CA ARG A 217 5.22 9.39 5.71
C ARG A 217 4.19 8.29 5.57
N VAL A 218 3.40 8.37 4.50
CA VAL A 218 2.49 7.29 4.08
C VAL A 218 2.75 7.01 2.61
N ASN A 219 3.15 5.78 2.32
CA ASN A 219 3.36 5.32 0.95
C ASN A 219 2.02 4.86 0.38
N ILE A 220 1.66 5.38 -0.79
CA ILE A 220 0.45 5.02 -1.52
C ILE A 220 0.86 4.12 -2.68
N THR A 221 0.44 2.86 -2.59
CA THR A 221 0.71 1.82 -3.59
C THR A 221 -0.57 1.47 -4.35
N PRO A 222 -0.47 0.92 -5.58
CA PRO A 222 -1.63 0.49 -6.36
C PRO A 222 -2.65 -0.38 -5.60
N PRO A 223 -2.26 -1.47 -4.90
CA PRO A 223 -3.25 -2.27 -4.17
C PRO A 223 -3.94 -1.47 -3.06
N SER A 224 -3.20 -0.65 -2.30
CA SER A 224 -3.80 0.19 -1.25
C SER A 224 -4.75 1.25 -1.78
N ALA A 225 -4.42 1.86 -2.91
CA ALA A 225 -5.26 2.87 -3.55
C ALA A 225 -6.54 2.24 -4.11
N TYR A 226 -6.43 1.07 -4.73
CA TYR A 226 -7.57 0.33 -5.26
C TYR A 226 -8.52 -0.13 -4.17
N ASP A 227 -8.02 -0.86 -3.17
CA ASP A 227 -8.85 -1.41 -2.09
C ASP A 227 -9.56 -0.28 -1.32
N PHE A 228 -8.89 0.85 -1.11
CA PHE A 228 -9.48 2.04 -0.51
C PHE A 228 -10.64 2.62 -1.35
N VAL A 229 -10.40 2.88 -2.64
CA VAL A 229 -11.44 3.44 -3.52
C VAL A 229 -12.59 2.46 -3.71
N ALA A 230 -12.30 1.16 -3.83
CA ALA A 230 -13.34 0.14 -3.94
C ALA A 230 -14.20 0.06 -2.67
N ALA A 231 -13.59 0.14 -1.49
CA ALA A 231 -14.33 0.19 -0.24
C ALA A 231 -15.20 1.45 -0.12
N LEU A 232 -14.72 2.62 -0.57
CA LEU A 232 -15.52 3.86 -0.62
C LEU A 232 -16.72 3.74 -1.57
N GLU A 233 -16.50 3.28 -2.80
CA GLU A 233 -17.57 3.10 -3.80
C GLU A 233 -18.64 2.10 -3.33
N LEU A 234 -18.24 1.09 -2.56
CA LEU A 234 -19.14 0.09 -1.98
C LEU A 234 -19.74 0.50 -0.62
N GLY A 235 -19.45 1.70 -0.13
CA GLY A 235 -19.95 2.21 1.14
C GLY A 235 -19.54 1.36 2.34
N LYS A 236 -18.33 0.79 2.33
CA LYS A 236 -17.82 -0.04 3.43
C LYS A 236 -17.33 0.83 4.58
N ASP A 237 -17.55 0.37 5.81
CA ASP A 237 -16.99 0.98 7.01
C ASP A 237 -15.45 0.88 6.99
N MET A 238 -14.78 2.04 6.97
CA MET A 238 -13.32 2.16 7.04
C MET A 238 -12.90 3.03 8.21
N ASP A 239 -11.71 2.74 8.74
CA ASP A 239 -11.02 3.56 9.74
C ASP A 239 -9.51 3.23 9.67
N CYS A 240 -8.69 3.77 10.55
CA CYS A 240 -7.31 3.35 10.74
C CYS A 240 -7.05 3.01 12.19
N ILE A 241 -6.71 1.74 12.46
CA ILE A 241 -6.28 1.33 13.79
C ILE A 241 -4.79 1.10 13.84
N ASN A 242 -4.21 1.41 14.99
CA ASN A 242 -2.80 1.17 15.26
C ASN A 242 -2.62 -0.18 15.94
N CYS A 243 -1.51 -0.84 15.63
CA CYS A 243 -1.14 -2.10 16.25
C CYS A 243 -0.92 -1.88 17.75
N SER A 244 -1.59 -2.67 18.59
CA SER A 244 -1.44 -2.58 20.05
C SER A 244 -0.06 -2.98 20.56
N HIS A 245 0.78 -3.59 19.71
CA HIS A 245 2.13 -4.01 20.06
C HIS A 245 3.22 -3.06 19.53
N CYS A 246 3.16 -2.66 18.26
CA CYS A 246 4.22 -1.85 17.64
C CYS A 246 3.80 -0.43 17.27
N GLY A 247 2.53 -0.05 17.49
CA GLY A 247 2.03 1.30 17.20
C GLY A 247 1.82 1.62 15.72
N TYR A 248 2.29 0.80 14.77
CA TYR A 248 2.11 1.05 13.33
C TYR A 248 0.64 0.93 12.90
N PRO A 249 0.18 1.76 11.96
CA PRO A 249 -1.17 1.67 11.39
C PRO A 249 -1.34 0.36 10.63
N HIS A 250 -2.54 -0.22 10.74
CA HIS A 250 -2.92 -1.39 9.99
C HIS A 250 -3.41 -1.00 8.59
N LEU A 251 -2.95 -1.77 7.60
CA LEU A 251 -3.39 -1.73 6.22
C LEU A 251 -3.93 -3.13 5.85
N ASP A 252 -5.24 -3.23 5.75
CA ASP A 252 -5.95 -4.38 5.23
C ASP A 252 -5.92 -4.32 3.70
N LEU A 253 -5.58 -5.43 3.05
CA LEU A 253 -5.52 -5.57 1.59
C LEU A 253 -6.14 -6.89 1.15
N GLY A 254 -6.57 -6.97 -0.12
CA GLY A 254 -7.14 -8.18 -0.71
C GLY A 254 -8.36 -8.67 0.07
N ASP A 255 -8.38 -9.94 0.47
CA ASP A 255 -9.51 -10.54 1.21
C ASP A 255 -9.83 -9.80 2.52
N PHE A 256 -8.82 -9.23 3.19
CA PHE A 256 -9.03 -8.43 4.41
C PHE A 256 -9.65 -7.06 4.11
N ALA A 257 -9.45 -6.52 2.90
CA ALA A 257 -10.10 -5.30 2.46
C ALA A 257 -11.51 -5.52 1.87
N ALA A 258 -11.92 -6.77 1.65
CA ALA A 258 -13.22 -7.06 1.04
C ALA A 258 -14.39 -6.85 2.02
N THR A 259 -14.19 -7.13 3.31
CA THR A 259 -15.26 -7.11 4.31
C THR A 259 -14.78 -6.49 5.64
N PRO A 260 -15.54 -5.53 6.22
CA PRO A 260 -15.28 -5.01 7.55
C PRO A 260 -15.20 -6.12 8.60
N HIS A 261 -14.15 -6.10 9.40
CA HIS A 261 -13.88 -7.14 10.39
C HIS A 261 -13.24 -6.53 11.65
N ARG A 262 -13.18 -7.32 12.73
CA ARG A 262 -12.70 -6.83 14.03
C ARG A 262 -11.24 -7.16 14.32
N LYS A 263 -10.72 -8.25 13.76
CA LYS A 263 -9.40 -8.78 14.09
C LYS A 263 -8.43 -8.44 12.95
N HIS A 264 -7.50 -7.54 13.22
CA HIS A 264 -6.59 -7.05 12.18
C HIS A 264 -5.20 -7.65 12.33
N PHE A 265 -4.58 -7.91 11.19
CA PHE A 265 -3.27 -8.49 11.08
C PHE A 265 -2.22 -7.40 10.84
N CYS A 266 -1.20 -7.29 11.69
CA CYS A 266 -0.21 -6.23 11.57
C CYS A 266 0.87 -6.62 10.54
N GLY A 267 0.86 -5.95 9.39
CA GLY A 267 1.89 -6.14 8.35
C GLY A 267 3.31 -5.85 8.85
N ASN A 268 3.50 -4.94 9.82
CA ASN A 268 4.83 -4.57 10.31
C ASN A 268 5.44 -5.61 11.28
N CYS A 269 4.72 -6.04 12.31
CA CYS A 269 5.26 -6.96 13.33
C CYS A 269 4.71 -8.39 13.27
N GLY A 270 3.79 -8.69 12.34
CA GLY A 270 3.21 -10.01 12.14
C GLY A 270 2.30 -10.51 13.25
N ARG A 271 1.92 -9.64 14.19
CA ARG A 271 0.98 -9.97 15.27
C ARG A 271 -0.45 -9.74 14.82
N ASP A 272 -1.32 -10.63 15.28
CA ASP A 272 -2.75 -10.70 14.94
C ASP A 272 -3.66 -10.43 16.14
N SER A 273 -3.12 -9.81 17.19
CA SER A 273 -3.83 -9.52 18.45
C SER A 273 -4.43 -8.12 18.51
N THR A 274 -4.45 -7.37 17.41
CA THR A 274 -5.09 -6.06 17.34
C THR A 274 -6.56 -6.22 17.00
N TRP A 275 -7.44 -5.62 17.81
CA TRP A 275 -8.88 -5.67 17.60
C TRP A 275 -9.49 -4.26 17.58
N SER A 276 -10.32 -3.99 16.57
CA SER A 276 -11.14 -2.78 16.51
C SER A 276 -12.42 -2.93 17.36
N LYS A 277 -12.97 -1.80 17.79
CA LYS A 277 -14.20 -1.75 18.61
C LYS A 277 -15.41 -2.23 17.81
N LYS A 278 -15.51 -1.82 16.54
CA LYS A 278 -16.54 -2.21 15.58
C LYS A 278 -15.88 -2.83 14.33
N PRO A 279 -16.58 -3.66 13.55
CA PRO A 279 -16.05 -4.12 12.27
C PRO A 279 -15.70 -2.95 11.34
N ILE A 280 -14.49 -2.95 10.80
CA ILE A 280 -13.97 -1.96 9.85
C ILE A 280 -13.01 -2.63 8.87
N ILE A 281 -12.73 -1.98 7.75
CA ILE A 281 -11.50 -2.21 6.97
C ILE A 281 -10.48 -1.16 7.44
N SER A 282 -9.33 -1.59 7.96
CA SER A 282 -8.29 -0.68 8.44
C SER A 282 -7.39 -0.24 7.30
N THR A 283 -7.19 1.06 7.13
CA THR A 283 -6.27 1.60 6.11
C THR A 283 -5.64 2.93 6.55
N PRO A 284 -4.32 3.12 6.39
CA PRO A 284 -3.68 4.40 6.66
C PRO A 284 -4.13 5.51 5.70
N LEU A 285 -4.83 5.19 4.61
CA LEU A 285 -5.35 6.18 3.68
C LEU A 285 -6.58 6.92 4.23
N MET A 286 -7.33 6.32 5.18
CA MET A 286 -8.54 6.95 5.72
C MET A 286 -8.24 8.24 6.50
N PRO A 287 -7.23 8.29 7.42
CA PRO A 287 -6.84 9.55 8.05
C PRO A 287 -6.38 10.63 7.06
N LEU A 288 -5.71 10.26 5.96
CA LEU A 288 -5.33 11.21 4.91
C LEU A 288 -6.56 11.79 4.23
N HIS A 289 -7.50 10.93 3.86
CA HIS A 289 -8.76 11.32 3.24
C HIS A 289 -9.55 12.27 4.14
N ASP A 290 -9.78 11.89 5.40
CA ASP A 290 -10.63 12.63 6.33
C ASP A 290 -10.03 13.96 6.77
N LYS A 291 -8.69 14.03 6.93
CA LYS A 291 -8.03 15.19 7.51
C LYS A 291 -7.66 16.25 6.48
N PHE A 292 -7.27 15.83 5.27
CA PHE A 292 -6.92 16.78 4.21
C PHE A 292 -8.13 17.26 3.42
N ALA A 293 -9.24 16.51 3.44
CA ALA A 293 -10.49 16.97 2.86
C ALA A 293 -11.05 18.18 3.62
N LYS A 294 -11.01 19.35 2.97
CA LYS A 294 -11.75 20.52 3.46
C LYS A 294 -13.27 20.34 3.34
N THR A 295 -13.69 19.47 2.42
CA THR A 295 -15.06 18.99 2.27
C THR A 295 -15.06 17.55 1.77
N LEU A 296 -15.88 16.70 2.39
CA LEU A 296 -16.18 15.34 1.93
C LEU A 296 -17.40 15.30 1.01
N ARG A 297 -17.96 16.46 0.68
CA ARG A 297 -19.11 16.54 -0.22
C ARG A 297 -18.67 16.32 -1.65
N TYR A 298 -19.50 15.56 -2.34
CA TYR A 298 -19.46 15.40 -3.78
C TYR A 298 -20.48 16.32 -4.43
N GLU A 299 -20.16 16.82 -5.61
CA GLU A 299 -21.07 17.59 -6.45
C GLU A 299 -21.20 16.89 -7.80
N THR A 300 -22.43 16.62 -8.23
CA THR A 300 -22.67 16.17 -9.61
C THR A 300 -22.79 17.40 -10.48
N PRO A 301 -21.87 17.59 -11.45
CA PRO A 301 -21.86 18.80 -12.23
C PRO A 301 -23.06 18.82 -13.19
N ALA A 302 -23.70 19.99 -13.36
CA ALA A 302 -24.89 20.14 -14.21
C ALA A 302 -24.64 20.01 -15.72
N ARG A 303 -23.36 19.97 -16.12
CA ARG A 303 -22.96 19.84 -17.52
C ARG A 303 -23.18 18.42 -18.03
N ALA A 304 -23.63 18.33 -19.28
CA ALA A 304 -23.86 17.08 -20.00
C ALA A 304 -23.01 17.05 -21.28
N LEU A 305 -22.65 15.86 -21.73
CA LEU A 305 -21.93 15.63 -22.97
C LEU A 305 -22.62 14.55 -23.80
N ASN A 306 -22.91 14.84 -25.07
CA ASN A 306 -23.33 13.82 -26.01
C ASN A 306 -22.13 13.40 -26.88
N LEU A 307 -21.63 12.18 -26.68
CA LEU A 307 -20.51 11.65 -27.45
C LEU A 307 -20.87 11.41 -28.92
N ASP A 308 -22.16 11.30 -29.24
CA ASP A 308 -22.62 11.12 -30.63
C ASP A 308 -22.38 12.38 -31.49
N ASP A 309 -22.29 13.55 -30.84
CA ASP A 309 -21.96 14.82 -31.52
C ASP A 309 -20.47 14.91 -31.89
N HIS A 310 -19.65 13.97 -31.41
CA HIS A 310 -18.21 13.87 -31.68
C HIS A 310 -17.87 12.73 -32.64
N ALA A 311 -18.74 12.49 -33.64
CA ALA A 311 -18.50 11.49 -34.67
C ALA A 311 -17.14 11.68 -35.36
N GLY A 312 -16.36 10.60 -35.47
CA GLY A 312 -15.01 10.62 -36.03
C GLY A 312 -13.89 10.96 -35.03
N CYS A 313 -14.21 11.41 -33.82
CA CYS A 313 -13.25 11.60 -32.75
C CYS A 313 -12.94 10.28 -32.02
N SER A 314 -11.81 10.24 -31.33
CA SER A 314 -11.51 9.19 -30.34
C SER A 314 -11.87 9.66 -28.95
N TYR A 315 -12.32 8.76 -28.08
CA TYR A 315 -12.65 9.13 -26.70
C TYR A 315 -12.25 8.05 -25.69
N THR A 316 -12.14 8.47 -24.44
CA THR A 316 -11.92 7.59 -23.30
C THR A 316 -12.73 8.09 -22.11
N VAL A 317 -13.38 7.16 -21.42
CA VAL A 317 -14.43 7.44 -20.43
C VAL A 317 -14.15 6.67 -19.14
N TRP A 318 -14.29 7.35 -18.01
CA TRP A 318 -14.17 6.81 -16.66
C TRP A 318 -15.35 7.28 -15.80
N ALA A 319 -15.76 6.49 -14.82
CA ALA A 319 -16.45 7.05 -13.66
C ALA A 319 -15.43 7.86 -12.85
N SER A 320 -15.76 9.08 -12.42
CA SER A 320 -14.90 9.79 -11.48
C SER A 320 -14.89 9.06 -10.14
N THR A 321 -13.75 8.89 -9.51
CA THR A 321 -13.63 8.17 -8.22
C THR A 321 -13.31 9.14 -7.08
N PRO A 322 -13.69 8.82 -5.83
CA PRO A 322 -13.20 9.50 -4.64
C PRO A 322 -11.68 9.69 -4.66
N ALA A 323 -11.22 10.88 -4.29
CA ALA A 323 -9.82 11.12 -4.02
C ALA A 323 -9.39 10.43 -2.72
N ILE A 324 -8.13 9.98 -2.69
CA ILE A 324 -7.42 9.58 -1.47
C ILE A 324 -7.03 10.83 -0.68
N VAL A 325 -6.62 11.90 -1.38
CA VAL A 325 -6.33 13.22 -0.79
C VAL A 325 -6.97 14.29 -1.66
N TRP A 326 -7.67 15.23 -1.04
CA TRP A 326 -8.28 16.37 -1.73
C TRP A 326 -8.23 17.63 -0.88
N THR A 327 -7.32 18.55 -1.17
CA THR A 327 -7.15 19.77 -0.34
C THR A 327 -7.91 20.99 -0.86
N ALA A 328 -8.56 20.88 -2.02
CA ALA A 328 -9.31 22.01 -2.58
C ALA A 328 -10.50 22.38 -1.68
N GLN A 329 -10.83 23.67 -1.63
CA GLN A 329 -12.00 24.18 -0.89
C GLN A 329 -13.33 23.72 -1.52
N ARG A 330 -13.32 23.49 -2.83
CA ARG A 330 -14.50 23.09 -3.60
C ARG A 330 -14.79 21.59 -3.45
N PRO A 331 -16.07 21.18 -3.61
CA PRO A 331 -16.45 19.78 -3.69
C PRO A 331 -15.68 19.02 -4.78
N GLN A 332 -15.54 17.72 -4.56
CA GLN A 332 -15.08 16.83 -5.63
C GLN A 332 -16.23 16.57 -6.60
N GLU A 333 -15.92 16.55 -7.90
CA GLU A 333 -16.93 16.27 -8.91
C GLU A 333 -17.21 14.77 -9.01
N PHE A 334 -18.49 14.43 -8.92
CA PHE A 334 -18.99 13.05 -8.95
C PHE A 334 -19.87 12.85 -10.19
N GLY A 335 -19.31 12.17 -11.17
CA GLY A 335 -19.90 11.99 -12.48
C GLY A 335 -19.06 11.09 -13.38
N ILE A 336 -19.03 11.43 -14.67
CA ILE A 336 -18.34 10.67 -15.72
C ILE A 336 -17.25 11.57 -16.31
N HIS A 337 -15.99 11.17 -16.13
CA HIS A 337 -14.84 11.87 -16.68
C HIS A 337 -14.59 11.41 -18.12
N VAL A 338 -14.45 12.36 -19.04
CA VAL A 338 -14.35 12.10 -20.47
C VAL A 338 -13.19 12.87 -21.08
N HIS A 339 -12.37 12.15 -21.83
CA HIS A 339 -11.47 12.73 -22.81
C HIS A 339 -12.01 12.50 -24.23
N VAL A 340 -12.07 13.55 -25.05
CA VAL A 340 -12.34 13.44 -26.51
C VAL A 340 -11.17 14.07 -27.26
N HIS A 341 -10.70 13.39 -28.30
CA HIS A 341 -9.62 13.85 -29.18
C HIS A 341 -10.06 13.86 -30.64
N ASP A 342 -9.79 15.00 -31.29
CA ASP A 342 -9.82 15.14 -32.74
C ASP A 342 -8.38 15.03 -33.27
N GLY A 343 -8.05 13.88 -33.85
CA GLY A 343 -6.68 13.52 -34.17
C GLY A 343 -5.76 13.59 -32.94
N PRO A 344 -4.67 14.40 -32.96
CA PRO A 344 -3.76 14.54 -31.82
C PRO A 344 -4.25 15.55 -30.76
N HIS A 345 -5.34 16.28 -31.02
CA HIS A 345 -5.78 17.39 -30.17
C HIS A 345 -6.88 16.95 -29.22
N ARG A 346 -6.65 17.10 -27.91
CA ARG A 346 -7.68 16.90 -26.89
C ARG A 346 -8.63 18.09 -26.87
N ILE A 347 -9.88 17.86 -27.22
CA ILE A 347 -10.94 18.89 -27.33
C ILE A 347 -11.92 18.85 -26.16
N VAL A 348 -12.00 17.73 -25.44
CA VAL A 348 -12.74 17.59 -24.18
C VAL A 348 -11.84 16.92 -23.16
N ASP A 349 -11.81 17.47 -21.95
CA ASP A 349 -11.13 16.95 -20.77
C ASP A 349 -11.86 17.47 -19.54
N ASP A 350 -12.94 16.78 -19.16
CA ASP A 350 -13.79 17.24 -18.08
C ASP A 350 -14.66 16.12 -17.47
N THR A 351 -15.28 16.40 -16.32
CA THR A 351 -16.24 15.53 -15.64
C THR A 351 -17.67 16.01 -15.85
N PHE A 352 -18.57 15.14 -16.29
CA PHE A 352 -19.95 15.49 -16.63
C PHE A 352 -20.94 14.76 -15.72
N GLY A 353 -22.08 15.37 -15.43
CA GLY A 353 -23.16 14.73 -14.68
C GLY A 353 -23.91 13.71 -15.53
N GLU A 354 -23.98 13.96 -16.84
CA GLU A 354 -24.60 13.07 -17.82
C GLU A 354 -23.73 12.93 -19.06
N VAL A 355 -23.55 11.70 -19.54
CA VAL A 355 -22.87 11.42 -20.81
C VAL A 355 -23.74 10.49 -21.64
N VAL A 356 -24.04 10.87 -22.88
CA VAL A 356 -24.84 10.08 -23.82
C VAL A 356 -23.92 9.44 -24.87
N LEU A 357 -24.16 8.17 -25.18
CA LEU A 357 -23.50 7.44 -26.25
C LEU A 357 -24.50 6.50 -26.95
N ASN A 358 -24.55 6.56 -28.28
CA ASN A 358 -25.52 5.88 -29.13
C ASN A 358 -26.98 6.12 -28.68
N GLY A 359 -27.29 7.39 -28.36
CA GLY A 359 -28.60 7.83 -27.87
C GLY A 359 -28.98 7.30 -26.49
N ARG A 360 -28.04 6.74 -25.72
CA ARG A 360 -28.30 6.19 -24.37
C ARG A 360 -27.42 6.88 -23.31
N PRO A 361 -28.00 7.29 -22.16
CA PRO A 361 -27.21 7.81 -21.06
C PRO A 361 -26.37 6.69 -20.43
N LEU A 362 -25.07 6.92 -20.31
CA LEU A 362 -24.15 6.03 -19.63
C LEU A 362 -24.43 6.03 -18.12
N GLN A 363 -24.38 4.87 -17.49
CA GLN A 363 -24.57 4.71 -16.06
C GLN A 363 -23.23 4.67 -15.34
N ARG A 364 -22.97 5.61 -14.42
CA ARG A 364 -21.71 5.66 -13.64
C ARG A 364 -21.43 4.34 -12.92
N SER A 365 -22.46 3.68 -12.37
CA SER A 365 -22.35 2.38 -11.69
C SER A 365 -21.87 1.25 -12.60
N GLU A 366 -22.25 1.26 -13.87
CA GLU A 366 -21.76 0.30 -14.87
C GLU A 366 -20.31 0.62 -15.24
N LEU A 367 -19.99 1.91 -15.41
CA LEU A 367 -18.64 2.35 -15.73
C LEU A 367 -17.64 1.98 -14.62
N ILE A 368 -17.96 2.25 -13.35
CA ILE A 368 -17.07 1.88 -12.22
C ILE A 368 -16.90 0.36 -12.13
N SER A 369 -17.96 -0.41 -12.34
CA SER A 369 -17.88 -1.89 -12.36
C SER A 369 -16.95 -2.37 -13.48
N ALA A 370 -17.02 -1.74 -14.65
CA ALA A 370 -16.16 -2.06 -15.79
C ALA A 370 -14.69 -1.64 -15.59
N MET A 371 -14.43 -0.54 -14.85
CA MET A 371 -13.09 -0.12 -14.46
C MET A 371 -12.46 -1.12 -13.48
N MET A 372 -13.22 -1.51 -12.44
CA MET A 372 -12.78 -2.50 -11.45
C MET A 372 -12.52 -3.86 -12.10
N ALA A 373 -13.41 -4.34 -12.97
CA ALA A 373 -13.24 -5.61 -13.67
C ALA A 373 -12.01 -5.67 -14.60
N ARG A 374 -11.50 -4.52 -15.05
CA ARG A 374 -10.28 -4.42 -15.88
C ARG A 374 -9.02 -4.17 -15.06
N THR A 375 -9.16 -3.92 -13.76
CA THR A 375 -8.03 -3.65 -12.88
C THR A 375 -7.38 -4.96 -12.46
N ILE A 376 -6.07 -5.08 -12.66
CA ILE A 376 -5.29 -6.24 -12.23
C ILE A 376 -4.73 -5.94 -10.83
N ILE A 377 -5.03 -6.79 -9.84
CA ILE A 377 -4.64 -6.63 -8.42
C ILE A 377 -3.80 -7.79 -7.94
#